data_AF-A0A935V7Y6-F1
#
_entry.id   AF-A0A935V7Y6-F1
#
_cell.length_a   1.000
_cell.length_b   1.000
_cell.length_c   1.000
_cell.angle_alpha   90.00
_cell.angle_beta   90.00
_cell.angle_gamma   90.00
#
_symmetry.space_group_name_H-M   'P 1'
#
loop_
_entity.id
_entity.type
_entity.pdbx_description
1 polymer ?
#
loop_
_entity_poly.entity_id
_entity_poly.type
_entity_poly.pdbx_seq_one_letter_code
_entity_poly.pdbx_strand_id
1 'polypeptide(L)'
;MTSCMQSAETLASFANDDLDEQTARVVRAHLLVCARCLRVVEDLRSMNALAPTLPEPPIPADEKASILRAIAKAAEQIGRETPQQVTDGMQRGNASSTGSDIKPH
;
A
#
# COMPACT_ATOMS: atom_id res chain seq x y z
N MET A 1 -4.59 12.00 -30.76
CA MET A 1 -3.58 12.08 -29.67
C MET A 1 -4.30 11.96 -28.34
N THR A 2 -4.30 10.78 -27.73
CA THR A 2 -4.82 10.58 -26.37
C THR A 2 -3.87 11.21 -25.36
N SER A 3 -4.41 11.92 -24.37
CA SER A 3 -3.59 12.58 -23.33
C SER A 3 -2.91 11.53 -22.44
N CYS A 4 -1.56 11.52 -22.33
CA CYS A 4 -0.78 10.73 -21.36
C CYS A 4 -0.96 11.39 -19.99
N MET A 5 -2.14 11.14 -19.40
CA MET A 5 -2.72 11.84 -18.24
C MET A 5 -2.12 11.40 -16.89
N GLN A 6 -1.08 10.58 -16.91
CA GLN A 6 -0.34 10.16 -15.73
C GLN A 6 0.65 11.26 -15.34
N SER A 7 0.68 11.63 -14.06
CA SER A 7 1.69 12.55 -13.54
C SER A 7 3.06 11.86 -13.48
N ALA A 8 4.14 12.64 -13.45
CA ALA A 8 5.48 12.10 -13.25
C ALA A 8 5.61 11.36 -11.90
N GLU A 9 4.93 11.87 -10.87
CA GLU A 9 4.83 11.26 -9.54
C GLU A 9 4.18 9.88 -9.59
N THR A 10 3.03 9.73 -10.25
CA THR A 10 2.36 8.41 -10.39
C THR A 10 3.21 7.42 -11.18
N LEU A 11 3.95 7.87 -12.22
CA LEU A 11 4.89 7.00 -12.94
C LEU A 11 6.11 6.61 -12.10
N ALA A 12 6.59 7.48 -11.21
CA ALA A 12 7.66 7.17 -10.25
C ALA A 12 7.21 6.17 -9.18
N SER A 13 6.06 6.39 -8.54
CA SER A 13 5.48 5.41 -7.60
C SER A 13 5.21 4.06 -8.27
N PHE A 14 4.79 4.05 -9.55
CA PHE A 14 4.65 2.80 -10.32
C PHE A 14 6.00 2.13 -10.63
N ALA A 15 7.05 2.90 -10.90
CA ALA A 15 8.38 2.37 -11.16
C ALA A 15 9.03 1.74 -9.92
N ASN A 16 8.65 2.20 -8.72
CA ASN A 16 9.09 1.70 -7.42
C ASN A 16 8.21 0.57 -6.84
N ASP A 17 7.09 0.25 -7.48
CA ASP A 17 6.01 -0.61 -6.95
C ASP A 17 5.36 -0.09 -5.64
N ASP A 18 5.40 1.24 -5.41
CA ASP A 18 4.82 1.97 -4.27
C ASP A 18 3.31 2.30 -4.41
N LEU A 19 2.66 1.89 -5.51
CA LEU A 19 1.23 2.14 -5.75
C LEU A 19 0.34 1.04 -5.18
N ASP A 20 -0.86 1.42 -4.75
CA ASP A 20 -1.92 0.46 -4.48
C ASP A 20 -2.29 -0.33 -5.77
N GLU A 21 -2.77 -1.56 -5.57
CA GLU A 21 -3.04 -2.49 -6.69
C GLU A 21 -4.15 -2.00 -7.64
N GLN A 22 -5.07 -1.13 -7.21
CA GLN A 22 -6.08 -0.56 -8.10
C GLN A 22 -5.47 0.51 -9.00
N THR A 23 -4.70 1.45 -8.46
CA THR A 23 -3.99 2.48 -9.24
C THR A 23 -2.94 1.84 -10.14
N ALA A 24 -2.19 0.85 -9.66
CA ALA A 24 -1.20 0.11 -10.44
C ALA A 24 -1.82 -0.60 -11.67
N ARG A 25 -3.04 -1.14 -11.57
CA ARG A 25 -3.77 -1.69 -12.74
C ARG A 25 -4.09 -0.63 -13.78
N VAL A 26 -4.53 0.56 -13.36
CA VAL A 26 -4.86 1.67 -14.27
C VAL A 26 -3.60 2.14 -15.01
N VAL A 27 -2.47 2.28 -14.29
CA VAL A 27 -1.18 2.61 -14.92
C VAL A 27 -0.75 1.51 -15.89
N ARG A 28 -0.78 0.22 -15.49
CA ARG A 28 -0.47 -0.91 -16.40
C ARG A 28 -1.28 -0.86 -17.70
N ALA A 29 -2.59 -0.64 -17.62
CA ALA A 29 -3.46 -0.52 -18.80
C ALA A 29 -3.07 0.68 -19.69
N HIS A 30 -2.63 1.80 -19.10
CA HIS A 30 -2.15 2.96 -19.85
C HIS A 30 -0.82 2.70 -20.56
N LEU A 31 0.13 1.99 -19.92
CA LEU A 31 1.44 1.70 -20.50
C LEU A 31 1.35 0.83 -21.77
N LEU A 32 0.35 -0.05 -21.86
CA LEU A 32 0.08 -0.86 -23.07
C LEU A 32 -0.22 -0.02 -24.33
N VAL A 33 -0.69 1.23 -24.16
CA VAL A 33 -1.10 2.11 -25.26
C VAL A 33 -0.32 3.41 -25.36
N CYS A 34 0.59 3.68 -24.41
CA CYS A 34 1.37 4.93 -24.38
C CYS A 34 2.88 4.69 -24.26
N ALA A 35 3.54 4.57 -25.41
CA ALA A 35 5.00 4.40 -25.50
C ALA A 35 5.81 5.52 -24.80
N ARG A 36 5.29 6.76 -24.69
CA ARG A 36 5.93 7.84 -23.94
C ARG A 36 5.92 7.56 -22.44
N CYS A 37 4.73 7.33 -21.88
CA CYS A 37 4.55 7.02 -20.47
C CYS A 37 5.28 5.69 -20.11
N LEU A 38 5.40 4.72 -21.04
CA LEU A 38 6.20 3.49 -20.87
C LEU A 38 7.71 3.76 -20.76
N ARG A 39 8.31 4.50 -21.70
CA ARG A 39 9.76 4.81 -21.66
C ARG A 39 10.17 5.48 -20.36
N VAL A 40 9.36 6.40 -19.84
CA VAL A 40 9.62 7.06 -18.54
C VAL A 40 9.72 6.03 -17.41
N VAL A 41 8.86 5.01 -17.39
CA VAL A 41 8.91 3.92 -16.39
C VAL A 41 10.13 3.02 -16.60
N GLU A 42 10.51 2.74 -17.85
CA GLU A 42 11.72 1.97 -18.19
C GLU A 42 13.01 2.71 -17.76
N ASP A 43 13.09 4.02 -18.01
CA ASP A 43 14.20 4.88 -17.59
C ASP A 43 14.30 4.93 -16.06
N LEU A 44 13.19 5.17 -15.35
CA LEU A 44 13.14 5.19 -13.88
C LEU A 44 13.56 3.84 -13.27
N ARG A 45 13.06 2.72 -13.80
CA ARG A 45 13.46 1.38 -13.36
C ARG A 45 14.94 1.09 -13.63
N SER A 46 15.47 1.58 -14.74
CA SER A 46 16.90 1.47 -15.06
C SER A 46 17.76 2.26 -14.07
N MET A 47 17.34 3.48 -13.69
CA MET A 47 18.00 4.26 -12.64
C MET A 47 17.93 3.58 -11.27
N ASN A 48 16.76 3.04 -10.89
CA ASN A 48 16.59 2.30 -9.65
C ASN A 48 17.46 1.03 -9.59
N ALA A 49 17.60 0.31 -10.71
CA ALA A 49 18.47 -0.86 -10.82
C ALA A 49 19.97 -0.53 -10.65
N LEU A 50 20.38 0.72 -10.87
CA LEU A 50 21.74 1.20 -10.61
C LEU A 50 21.97 1.59 -9.14
N ALA A 51 20.93 1.90 -8.36
CA ALA A 51 21.09 2.34 -6.98
C ALA A 51 21.86 1.33 -6.08
N PRO A 52 21.64 -0.01 -6.17
CA PRO A 52 22.44 -1.00 -5.44
C PRO A 52 23.90 -1.11 -5.86
N THR A 53 24.31 -0.49 -6.97
CA THR A 53 25.71 -0.47 -7.44
C THR A 53 26.52 0.68 -6.85
N LEU A 54 25.85 1.64 -6.19
CA LEU A 54 26.51 2.74 -5.49
C LEU A 54 27.13 2.23 -4.17
N PRO A 55 28.28 2.77 -3.74
CA PRO A 55 28.86 2.41 -2.46
C PRO A 55 27.91 2.79 -1.32
N GLU A 56 27.56 1.82 -0.47
CA GLU A 56 26.71 2.06 0.69
C GLU A 56 27.42 3.01 1.68
N PRO A 57 26.77 4.12 2.10
CA PRO A 57 27.37 5.03 3.05
C PRO A 57 27.51 4.35 4.42
N PRO A 58 28.63 4.55 5.15
CA PRO A 58 28.82 3.92 6.44
C PRO A 58 27.81 4.44 7.47
N ILE A 59 26.96 3.56 7.99
CA ILE A 59 26.01 3.89 9.06
C ILE A 59 26.80 4.12 10.38
N PRO A 60 26.63 5.27 11.05
CA PRO A 60 27.21 5.52 12.37
C PRO A 60 26.89 4.41 13.39
N ALA A 61 27.88 4.05 14.22
CA ALA A 61 27.76 2.89 15.11
C ALA A 61 26.69 3.09 16.22
N ASP A 62 26.51 4.34 16.66
CA ASP A 62 25.49 4.77 17.60
C ASP A 62 24.08 4.75 17.01
N GLU A 63 23.91 5.22 15.76
CA GLU A 63 22.66 5.11 15.01
C GLU A 63 22.27 3.63 14.81
N LYS A 64 23.20 2.81 14.33
CA LYS A 64 23.00 1.36 14.15
C LYS A 64 22.60 0.68 15.47
N ALA A 65 23.28 1.02 16.57
CA ALA A 65 22.93 0.48 17.89
C ALA A 65 21.55 0.99 18.39
N SER A 66 21.15 2.21 18.02
CA SER A 66 19.83 2.76 18.33
C SER A 66 18.72 2.02 17.59
N ILE A 67 18.88 1.81 16.28
CA ILE A 67 17.96 1.07 15.43
C ILE A 67 17.79 -0.37 15.94
N LEU A 68 18.89 -1.07 16.24
CA LEU A 68 18.84 -2.45 16.75
C LEU A 68 18.12 -2.54 18.11
N ARG A 69 18.30 -1.57 19.02
CA ARG A 69 17.54 -1.50 20.28
C ARG A 69 16.05 -1.26 20.05
N ALA A 70 15.69 -0.40 19.09
CA ALA A 70 14.29 -0.15 18.74
C ALA A 70 13.60 -1.40 18.18
N ILE A 71 14.28 -2.13 17.29
CA ILE A 71 13.79 -3.41 16.71
C ILE A 71 13.61 -4.46 17.81
N ALA A 72 14.58 -4.64 18.70
CA ALA A 72 14.49 -5.60 19.80
C ALA A 72 13.30 -5.29 20.73
N LYS A 73 13.10 -4.03 21.10
CA LYS A 73 11.97 -3.58 21.92
C LYS A 73 10.62 -3.84 21.23
N ALA A 74 10.51 -3.58 19.93
CA ALA A 74 9.29 -3.84 19.18
C ALA A 74 8.97 -5.35 19.11
N ALA A 75 9.99 -6.20 18.91
CA ALA A 75 9.82 -7.65 18.92
C ALA A 75 9.32 -8.19 20.28
N GLU A 76 9.82 -7.64 21.39
CA GLU A 76 9.31 -7.98 22.74
C GLU A 76 7.83 -7.61 22.94
N GLN A 77 7.37 -6.51 22.33
CA GLN A 77 5.98 -6.06 22.44
C GLN A 77 5.05 -6.98 21.65
N ILE A 78 5.41 -7.30 20.40
CA ILE A 78 4.65 -8.24 19.55
C ILE A 78 4.49 -9.61 20.24
N GLY A 79 5.55 -10.09 20.92
CA GLY A 79 5.52 -11.34 21.68
C GLY A 79 4.63 -11.33 22.94
N ARG A 80 4.12 -10.18 23.37
CA ARG A 80 3.23 -10.04 24.55
C ARG A 80 1.76 -9.79 24.17
N GLU A 81 1.46 -9.48 22.92
CA GLU A 81 0.13 -9.04 22.46
C GLU A 81 -0.74 -10.14 21.81
N THR A 82 -0.31 -11.41 21.91
CA THR A 82 -1.14 -12.58 21.55
C THR A 82 -2.38 -12.74 22.45
N PRO A 83 -3.50 -13.28 21.95
CA PRO A 83 -4.76 -12.55 21.99
C PRO A 83 -5.66 -12.84 23.20
N GLN A 84 -6.12 -11.76 23.86
CA GLN A 84 -7.26 -11.82 24.76
C GLN A 84 -8.03 -10.49 24.80
N GLN A 85 -8.84 -10.19 23.76
CA GLN A 85 -10.00 -9.27 23.79
C GLN A 85 -10.70 -9.15 22.41
N VAL A 86 -11.53 -10.15 22.05
CA VAL A 86 -12.55 -10.03 20.97
C VAL A 86 -13.78 -10.89 21.31
N THR A 87 -14.30 -10.74 22.53
CA THR A 87 -15.54 -11.41 22.97
C THR A 87 -16.38 -10.51 23.89
N ASP A 88 -16.67 -9.27 23.47
CA ASP A 88 -17.85 -8.56 23.95
C ASP A 88 -18.32 -7.54 22.91
N GLY A 89 -19.64 -7.40 22.73
CA GLY A 89 -20.22 -6.48 21.72
C GLY A 89 -21.19 -7.07 20.67
N MET A 90 -21.59 -8.35 20.78
CA MET A 90 -22.69 -8.89 19.94
C MET A 90 -24.07 -8.49 20.50
N GLN A 91 -24.32 -7.20 20.63
CA GLN A 91 -25.63 -6.64 21.01
C GLN A 91 -26.30 -5.98 19.81
N ARG A 92 -27.14 -6.75 19.11
CA ARG A 92 -28.22 -6.21 18.26
C ARG A 92 -29.50 -6.98 18.51
N GLY A 93 -30.29 -6.46 19.46
CA GLY A 93 -31.71 -6.76 19.52
C GLY A 93 -32.49 -5.94 18.48
N ASN A 94 -33.82 -6.04 18.60
CA ASN A 94 -34.83 -5.22 17.92
C ASN A 94 -35.18 -5.58 16.46
N ALA A 95 -35.82 -6.74 16.29
CA ALA A 95 -36.76 -6.95 15.20
C ALA A 95 -38.18 -6.61 15.69
N SER A 96 -38.60 -5.37 15.46
CA SER A 96 -39.97 -4.89 15.71
C SER A 96 -40.38 -3.91 14.62
N SER A 97 -41.00 -4.42 13.56
CA SER A 97 -41.71 -3.61 12.57
C SER A 97 -42.93 -4.37 12.06
N THR A 98 -44.09 -3.99 12.59
CA THR A 98 -45.41 -4.42 12.14
C THR A 98 -45.70 -3.87 10.74
N GLY A 99 -45.97 -4.74 9.77
CA GLY A 99 -46.48 -4.37 8.45
C GLY A 99 -47.87 -4.96 8.23
N SER A 100 -48.91 -4.16 8.45
CA SER A 100 -50.29 -4.47 8.04
C SER A 100 -50.48 -4.25 6.53
N ASP A 101 -51.71 -4.50 6.06
CA ASP A 101 -52.26 -4.06 4.77
C ASP A 101 -51.93 -4.91 3.53
N ILE A 102 -52.57 -6.09 3.46
CA ILE A 102 -52.97 -6.70 2.18
C ILE A 102 -54.50 -6.76 2.16
N LYS A 103 -55.10 -6.04 1.21
CA LYS A 103 -56.55 -5.92 1.00
C LYS A 103 -56.98 -6.87 -0.14
N PRO A 104 -57.89 -7.84 0.08
CA PRO A 104 -58.41 -8.68 -0.99
C PRO A 104 -59.43 -7.93 -1.87
N HIS A 105 -59.64 -8.49 -3.07
CA HIS A 105 -60.57 -8.05 -4.11
C HIS A 105 -62.05 -8.20 -3.72
#